data_AF-A0A1J3E9Z8-F1
#
_entry.id   AF-A0A1J3E9Z8-F1
#
_cell.length_a   1.000
_cell.length_b   1.000
_cell.length_c   1.000
_cell.angle_alpha   90.00
_cell.angle_beta   90.00
_cell.angle_gamma   90.00
#
_symmetry.space_group_name_H-M   'P 1'
#
loop_
_entity.id
_entity.type
_entity.pdbx_description
1 polymer ?
#
loop_
_entity_poly.entity_id
_entity_poly.type
_entity_poly.pdbx_seq_one_letter_code
_entity_poly.pdbx_strand_id
1 'polypeptide(L)'
;MADGCARRGGCPSDYVAVAIAVICFFVLLSRSVLPCLIHKAPRTNSSSFWIPVIQVFSSFNLLFSIVMSVNLLRFKSKHWWQYCYLWAVWVEGPLGFGLLMSCRITQAFQLYFIFVKKRLPPIKSYIFLPLVLLPWIIGAAILHGIKPLDSGCRMGLEWTFPVAGLHGLYVLALIAFTRAIRHVEFRFDELRDLWKGILVSATSVVIWVTAFVLNENYEEISWLQVASRFVLLVTGGVLVVIFFSISSNQPLLSQISLKKREQHYEFQRMGLALGIPDSGLLFRKEEFRLVDPNEPLDKLLLNKRFRHSLMEFADSCYAGETLHFYEEVYGHGKIPEGDSTRRIYMARHIMEKFIVAGAEMEVNLSHKTRQEILTTQDLTHHDLFKNALNEVMQLIKMNLVRDYWSSIFFIKFKEEESCDEAMHKEGWSFSSPRLSSVQGSDDPFYQEHMSKSSTSRCTSPG
;
A
#
# COMPACT_ATOMS: atom_id res chain seq x y z
N MET A 1 -40.68 -21.42 -32.19
CA MET A 1 -39.20 -21.44 -32.35
C MET A 1 -38.44 -20.87 -31.14
N ALA A 2 -39.08 -20.11 -30.23
CA ALA A 2 -38.43 -19.52 -29.05
C ALA A 2 -38.17 -20.51 -27.89
N ASP A 3 -38.97 -21.57 -27.73
CA ASP A 3 -38.84 -22.48 -26.56
C ASP A 3 -37.60 -23.37 -26.59
N GLY A 4 -36.97 -23.53 -27.75
CA GLY A 4 -35.79 -24.38 -27.92
C GLY A 4 -34.52 -23.80 -27.28
N CYS A 5 -34.28 -22.49 -27.40
CA CYS A 5 -33.07 -21.85 -26.87
C CYS A 5 -33.17 -21.56 -25.37
N ALA A 6 -34.36 -21.22 -24.87
CA ALA A 6 -34.58 -20.98 -23.44
C ALA A 6 -34.17 -22.19 -22.60
N ARG A 7 -34.52 -23.41 -23.02
CA ARG A 7 -34.17 -24.62 -22.27
C ARG A 7 -32.76 -25.15 -22.54
N ARG A 8 -32.24 -24.99 -23.77
CA ARG A 8 -30.94 -25.59 -24.20
C ARG A 8 -29.75 -24.63 -24.19
N GLY A 9 -29.99 -23.34 -23.97
CA GLY A 9 -28.97 -22.30 -24.10
C GLY A 9 -28.71 -21.88 -25.55
N GLY A 10 -27.90 -20.82 -25.69
CA GLY A 10 -27.49 -20.26 -26.98
C GLY A 10 -28.53 -19.33 -27.59
N CYS A 11 -29.30 -18.61 -26.76
CA CYS A 11 -30.09 -17.48 -27.24
C CYS A 11 -29.15 -16.30 -27.59
N PRO A 12 -29.55 -15.37 -28.48
CA PRO A 12 -28.73 -14.20 -28.83
C PRO A 12 -28.25 -13.39 -27.61
N SER A 13 -29.10 -13.25 -26.59
CA SER A 13 -28.77 -12.61 -25.31
C SER A 13 -27.66 -13.32 -24.55
N ASP A 14 -27.57 -14.65 -24.63
CA ASP A 14 -26.56 -15.45 -23.93
C ASP A 14 -25.17 -15.12 -24.48
N TYR A 15 -25.04 -15.00 -25.81
CA TYR A 15 -23.79 -14.60 -26.46
C TYR A 15 -23.38 -13.17 -26.11
N VAL A 16 -24.35 -12.25 -26.01
CA VAL A 16 -24.10 -10.88 -25.57
C VAL A 16 -23.60 -10.87 -24.12
N ALA A 17 -24.23 -11.62 -23.22
CA ALA A 17 -23.81 -11.73 -21.83
C ALA A 17 -22.38 -12.31 -21.70
N VAL A 18 -22.07 -13.35 -22.49
CA VAL A 18 -20.72 -13.93 -22.56
C VAL A 18 -19.71 -12.91 -23.07
N ALA A 19 -20.03 -12.14 -24.11
CA ALA A 19 -19.16 -11.08 -24.62
C ALA A 19 -18.89 -10.01 -23.54
N ILE A 20 -19.92 -9.57 -22.82
CA ILE A 20 -19.78 -8.63 -21.70
C ILE A 20 -18.87 -9.21 -20.61
N ALA A 21 -19.08 -10.46 -20.20
CA ALA A 21 -18.25 -11.11 -19.18
C ALA A 21 -16.79 -11.24 -19.61
N VAL A 22 -16.53 -11.57 -20.87
CA VAL A 22 -15.18 -11.62 -21.46
C VAL A 22 -14.54 -10.23 -21.45
N ILE A 23 -15.27 -9.18 -21.84
CA ILE A 23 -14.78 -7.80 -21.76
C ILE A 23 -14.45 -7.42 -20.32
N CYS A 24 -15.35 -7.71 -19.36
CA CYS A 24 -15.11 -7.50 -17.93
C CYS A 24 -13.84 -8.19 -17.46
N PHE A 25 -13.59 -9.43 -17.89
CA PHE A 25 -12.38 -10.17 -17.55
C PHE A 25 -11.12 -9.56 -18.18
N PHE A 26 -11.17 -9.10 -19.44
CA PHE A 26 -10.05 -8.39 -20.05
C PHE A 26 -9.76 -7.04 -19.37
N VAL A 27 -10.79 -6.32 -18.94
CA VAL A 27 -10.64 -5.11 -18.13
C VAL A 27 -9.95 -5.44 -16.81
N LEU A 28 -10.30 -6.55 -16.17
CA LEU A 28 -9.63 -7.03 -14.96
C LEU A 28 -8.16 -7.39 -15.23
N LEU A 29 -7.87 -8.18 -16.27
CA LEU A 29 -6.51 -8.59 -16.61
C LEU A 29 -5.62 -7.40 -16.96
N SER A 30 -6.14 -6.47 -17.78
CA SER A 30 -5.40 -5.25 -18.13
C SER A 30 -5.07 -4.47 -16.87
N ARG A 31 -6.02 -4.26 -15.95
CA ARG A 31 -5.76 -3.60 -14.66
C ARG A 31 -4.77 -4.37 -13.77
N SER A 32 -4.76 -5.70 -13.82
CA SER A 32 -3.84 -6.51 -13.03
C SER A 32 -2.40 -6.48 -13.55
N VAL A 33 -2.25 -6.45 -14.87
CA VAL A 33 -0.97 -6.56 -15.55
C VAL A 33 -0.32 -5.18 -15.75
N LEU A 34 -1.11 -4.11 -15.93
CA LEU A 34 -0.61 -2.74 -16.15
C LEU A 34 0.42 -2.30 -15.09
N PRO A 35 0.18 -2.49 -13.78
CA PRO A 35 1.15 -2.10 -12.76
C PRO A 35 2.43 -2.94 -12.81
N CYS A 36 2.33 -4.22 -13.19
CA CYS A 36 3.48 -5.11 -13.31
C CYS A 36 4.37 -4.75 -14.52
N LEU A 37 3.75 -4.37 -15.65
CA LEU A 37 4.46 -3.98 -16.87
C LEU A 37 5.10 -2.60 -16.77
N ILE A 38 4.38 -1.61 -16.20
CA ILE A 38 4.87 -0.22 -16.13
C ILE A 38 5.94 -0.06 -15.04
N HIS A 39 5.81 -0.76 -13.90
CA HIS A 39 6.63 -0.46 -12.72
C HIS A 39 7.84 -1.37 -12.48
N LYS A 40 8.17 -2.34 -13.37
CA LYS A 40 9.24 -3.36 -13.12
C LYS A 40 9.25 -3.74 -11.63
N ALA A 41 8.11 -4.25 -11.15
CA ALA A 41 7.86 -4.39 -9.72
C ALA A 41 9.02 -5.15 -9.05
N PRO A 42 9.61 -4.63 -7.96
CA PRO A 42 10.62 -5.36 -7.22
C PRO A 42 10.00 -6.68 -6.78
N ARG A 43 10.74 -7.77 -7.03
CA ARG A 43 10.33 -9.15 -6.77
C ARG A 43 10.29 -9.36 -5.25
N THR A 44 9.26 -8.82 -4.58
CA THR A 44 9.11 -8.99 -3.14
C THR A 44 8.65 -10.42 -2.90
N ASN A 45 9.44 -11.21 -2.16
CA ASN A 45 9.07 -12.54 -1.67
C ASN A 45 7.97 -12.49 -0.58
N SER A 46 7.13 -11.45 -0.61
CA SER A 46 6.12 -11.15 0.40
C SER A 46 4.80 -11.88 0.08
N SER A 47 4.23 -12.52 1.10
CA SER A 47 2.94 -13.23 1.04
C SER A 47 1.74 -12.36 0.63
N SER A 48 1.91 -11.04 0.56
CA SER A 48 0.88 -10.10 0.13
C SER A 48 0.65 -10.11 -1.39
N PHE A 49 1.67 -10.43 -2.20
CA PHE A 49 1.56 -10.50 -3.67
C PHE A 49 0.59 -11.58 -4.17
N TRP A 50 0.41 -12.64 -3.40
CA TRP A 50 -0.42 -13.78 -3.80
C TRP A 50 -1.92 -13.48 -3.75
N ILE A 51 -2.38 -12.54 -2.92
CA ILE A 51 -3.82 -12.28 -2.75
C ILE A 51 -4.46 -11.74 -4.06
N PRO A 52 -3.90 -10.72 -4.75
CA PRO A 52 -4.41 -10.28 -6.04
C PRO A 52 -4.42 -11.39 -7.10
N VAL A 53 -3.37 -12.22 -7.16
CA VAL A 53 -3.30 -13.34 -8.13
C VAL A 53 -4.42 -14.35 -7.87
N ILE A 54 -4.64 -14.71 -6.60
CA ILE A 54 -5.72 -15.61 -6.19
C ILE A 54 -7.09 -15.00 -6.52
N GLN A 55 -7.26 -13.67 -6.39
CA GLN A 55 -8.49 -12.99 -6.77
C GLN A 55 -8.74 -13.01 -8.28
N VAL A 56 -7.71 -12.87 -9.12
CA VAL A 56 -7.84 -13.03 -10.59
C VAL A 56 -8.28 -14.45 -10.93
N PHE A 57 -7.63 -15.45 -10.34
CA PHE A 57 -7.99 -16.85 -10.51
C PHE A 57 -9.44 -17.11 -10.08
N SER A 58 -9.82 -16.63 -8.91
CA SER A 58 -11.17 -16.76 -8.36
C SER A 58 -12.23 -16.09 -9.24
N SER A 59 -11.92 -14.90 -9.76
CA SER A 59 -12.80 -14.15 -10.68
C SER A 59 -13.04 -14.89 -11.99
N PHE A 60 -11.99 -15.49 -12.56
CA PHE A 60 -12.12 -16.33 -13.74
C PHE A 60 -13.03 -17.53 -13.47
N ASN A 61 -12.79 -18.23 -12.37
CA ASN A 61 -13.59 -19.40 -11.97
C ASN A 61 -15.07 -19.04 -11.78
N LEU A 62 -15.37 -17.90 -11.14
CA LEU A 62 -16.76 -17.46 -10.94
C LEU A 62 -17.49 -17.16 -12.25
N LEU A 63 -16.86 -16.41 -13.18
CA LEU A 63 -17.50 -16.12 -14.47
C LEU A 63 -17.66 -17.38 -15.31
N PHE A 64 -16.62 -18.22 -15.34
CA PHE A 64 -16.63 -19.44 -16.11
C PHE A 64 -17.63 -20.46 -15.56
N SER A 65 -17.76 -20.56 -14.23
CA SER A 65 -18.75 -21.44 -13.60
C SER A 65 -20.17 -21.04 -13.97
N ILE A 66 -20.50 -19.73 -13.94
CA ILE A 66 -21.84 -19.24 -14.32
C ILE A 66 -22.15 -19.58 -15.79
N VAL A 67 -21.18 -19.41 -16.70
CA VAL A 67 -21.33 -19.79 -18.12
C VAL A 67 -21.68 -21.26 -18.27
N MET A 68 -21.03 -22.11 -17.47
CA MET A 68 -21.17 -23.57 -17.55
C MET A 68 -22.39 -24.10 -16.80
N SER A 69 -22.69 -23.61 -15.59
CA SER A 69 -23.78 -24.09 -14.74
C SER A 69 -25.16 -23.68 -15.26
N VAL A 70 -25.25 -22.50 -15.88
CA VAL A 70 -26.52 -21.93 -16.34
C VAL A 70 -26.82 -22.29 -17.81
N ASN A 71 -26.02 -23.16 -18.44
CA ASN A 71 -26.17 -23.55 -19.86
C ASN A 71 -26.21 -22.36 -20.81
N LEU A 72 -25.33 -21.38 -20.65
CA LEU A 72 -25.26 -20.26 -21.62
C LEU A 72 -24.72 -20.73 -22.98
N LEU A 73 -23.85 -21.75 -22.99
CA LEU A 73 -23.28 -22.35 -24.20
C LEU A 73 -23.80 -23.78 -24.40
N ARG A 74 -24.14 -24.11 -25.65
CA ARG A 74 -24.72 -25.39 -26.03
C ARG A 74 -23.65 -26.48 -26.12
N PHE A 75 -23.49 -27.30 -25.08
CA PHE A 75 -22.59 -28.46 -25.09
C PHE A 75 -23.34 -29.78 -25.27
N LYS A 76 -22.93 -30.60 -26.25
CA LYS A 76 -23.49 -31.95 -26.52
C LYS A 76 -22.75 -33.05 -25.72
N SER A 77 -22.72 -32.98 -24.39
CA SER A 77 -22.03 -33.99 -23.56
C SER A 77 -23.00 -35.00 -22.94
N LYS A 78 -22.61 -36.29 -22.89
CA LYS A 78 -23.38 -37.39 -22.29
C LYS A 78 -23.38 -37.40 -20.74
N HIS A 79 -22.42 -36.73 -20.08
CA HIS A 79 -22.24 -36.77 -18.61
C HIS A 79 -22.62 -35.44 -17.93
N TRP A 80 -23.60 -34.71 -18.48
CA TRP A 80 -23.94 -33.34 -18.10
C TRP A 80 -24.19 -33.12 -16.59
N TRP A 81 -24.74 -34.12 -15.90
CA TRP A 81 -24.98 -34.09 -14.44
C TRP A 81 -23.71 -34.00 -13.58
N GLN A 82 -22.60 -34.67 -13.94
CA GLN A 82 -21.34 -34.54 -13.19
C GLN A 82 -20.71 -33.15 -13.38
N TYR A 83 -20.98 -32.53 -14.53
CA TYR A 83 -20.57 -31.15 -14.80
C TYR A 83 -21.37 -30.13 -13.98
N CYS A 84 -22.66 -30.37 -13.68
CA CYS A 84 -23.44 -29.50 -12.78
C CYS A 84 -22.79 -29.36 -11.40
N TYR A 85 -22.44 -30.47 -10.75
CA TYR A 85 -21.80 -30.43 -9.43
C TYR A 85 -20.43 -29.78 -9.49
N LEU A 86 -19.64 -30.08 -10.52
CA LEU A 86 -18.34 -29.45 -10.69
C LEU A 86 -18.49 -27.93 -10.80
N TRP A 87 -19.32 -27.44 -11.73
CA TRP A 87 -19.41 -26.00 -12.00
C TRP A 87 -20.24 -25.24 -10.98
N ALA A 88 -21.47 -25.68 -10.69
CA ALA A 88 -22.40 -24.97 -9.80
C ALA A 88 -22.04 -25.10 -8.31
N VAL A 89 -21.39 -26.19 -7.89
CA VAL A 89 -21.08 -26.41 -6.47
C VAL A 89 -19.61 -26.13 -6.16
N TRP A 90 -18.66 -26.75 -6.88
CA TRP A 90 -17.23 -26.62 -6.56
C TRP A 90 -16.56 -25.39 -7.15
N VAL A 91 -16.85 -25.06 -8.41
CA VAL A 91 -16.20 -23.92 -9.05
C VAL A 91 -16.90 -22.61 -8.68
N GLU A 92 -18.23 -22.53 -8.73
CA GLU A 92 -18.98 -21.31 -8.40
C GLU A 92 -18.85 -20.92 -6.92
N GLY A 93 -18.99 -21.90 -6.02
CA GLY A 93 -18.95 -21.71 -4.57
C GLY A 93 -17.52 -21.48 -4.05
N PRO A 94 -16.76 -22.53 -3.69
CA PRO A 94 -15.46 -22.39 -3.05
C PRO A 94 -14.42 -21.71 -3.95
N LEU A 95 -14.25 -22.09 -5.21
CA LEU A 95 -13.18 -21.52 -6.05
C LEU A 95 -13.54 -20.15 -6.64
N GLY A 96 -14.83 -19.85 -6.78
CA GLY A 96 -15.38 -18.60 -7.28
C GLY A 96 -15.68 -17.65 -6.13
N PHE A 97 -16.96 -17.47 -5.81
CA PHE A 97 -17.42 -16.46 -4.85
C PHE A 97 -16.76 -16.58 -3.47
N GLY A 98 -16.64 -17.80 -2.95
CA GLY A 98 -16.07 -18.10 -1.64
C GLY A 98 -14.63 -17.66 -1.52
N LEU A 99 -13.77 -18.01 -2.48
CA LEU A 99 -12.37 -17.59 -2.52
C LEU A 99 -12.25 -16.07 -2.69
N LEU A 100 -13.08 -15.46 -3.54
CA LEU A 100 -13.10 -14.01 -3.78
C LEU A 100 -13.39 -13.23 -2.48
N MET A 101 -14.43 -13.65 -1.75
CA MET A 101 -14.83 -13.06 -0.48
C MET A 101 -13.83 -13.37 0.64
N SER A 102 -13.30 -14.59 0.70
CA SER A 102 -12.27 -14.98 1.67
C SER A 102 -11.01 -14.13 1.54
N CYS A 103 -10.61 -13.81 0.30
CA CYS A 103 -9.50 -12.89 0.04
C CYS A 103 -9.78 -11.50 0.62
N ARG A 104 -11.01 -10.99 0.49
CA ARG A 104 -11.40 -9.68 1.06
C ARG A 104 -11.49 -9.68 2.57
N ILE A 105 -12.03 -10.74 3.17
CA ILE A 105 -12.06 -10.89 4.63
C ILE A 105 -10.63 -10.91 5.16
N THR A 106 -9.72 -11.62 4.49
CA THR A 106 -8.29 -11.65 4.83
C THR A 106 -7.65 -10.27 4.73
N GLN A 107 -7.93 -9.49 3.68
CA GLN A 107 -7.45 -8.11 3.56
C GLN A 107 -8.00 -7.21 4.67
N ALA A 108 -9.32 -7.25 4.93
CA ALA A 108 -9.94 -6.47 6.00
C ALA A 108 -9.40 -6.84 7.38
N PHE A 109 -9.14 -8.13 7.63
CA PHE A 109 -8.51 -8.61 8.86
C PHE A 109 -7.09 -8.05 9.03
N GLN A 110 -6.28 -8.06 7.97
CA GLN A 110 -4.93 -7.47 8.01
C GLN A 110 -4.99 -5.97 8.33
N LEU A 111 -5.88 -5.24 7.66
CA LEU A 111 -6.10 -3.81 7.91
C LEU A 111 -6.55 -3.56 9.36
N TYR A 112 -7.46 -4.37 9.89
CA TYR A 112 -7.90 -4.28 11.28
C TYR A 112 -6.75 -4.41 12.28
N PHE A 113 -5.88 -5.41 12.11
CA PHE A 113 -4.76 -5.59 13.03
C PHE A 113 -3.73 -4.46 12.93
N ILE A 114 -3.44 -4.01 11.72
CA ILE A 114 -2.48 -2.93 11.48
C ILE A 114 -3.00 -1.60 12.04
N PHE A 115 -4.25 -1.25 11.77
CA PHE A 115 -4.77 0.08 12.08
C PHE A 115 -5.49 0.18 13.42
N VAL A 116 -6.25 -0.83 13.81
CA VAL A 116 -7.03 -0.82 15.06
C VAL A 116 -6.21 -1.39 16.20
N LYS A 117 -5.60 -2.56 16.00
CA LYS A 117 -4.78 -3.21 17.04
C LYS A 117 -3.33 -2.73 17.07
N LYS A 118 -2.89 -1.96 16.07
CA LYS A 118 -1.54 -1.39 15.96
C LYS A 118 -0.43 -2.45 16.02
N ARG A 119 -0.73 -3.67 15.54
CA ARG A 119 0.15 -4.84 15.62
C ARG A 119 0.16 -5.59 14.29
N LEU A 120 1.17 -6.41 14.08
CA LEU A 120 1.15 -7.34 12.96
C LEU A 120 0.02 -8.36 13.13
N PRO A 121 -0.63 -8.80 12.03
CA PRO A 121 -1.65 -9.83 12.11
C PRO A 121 -1.02 -11.10 12.71
N PRO A 122 -1.63 -11.69 13.74
CA PRO A 122 -1.06 -12.84 14.46
C PRO A 122 -0.96 -14.09 13.57
N ILE A 123 -1.81 -14.15 12.53
CA ILE A 123 -1.87 -15.26 11.58
C ILE A 123 -1.46 -14.74 10.21
N LYS A 124 -0.53 -15.46 9.56
CA LYS A 124 -0.09 -15.14 8.21
C LYS A 124 -1.23 -15.40 7.21
N SER A 125 -1.30 -14.59 6.15
CA SER A 125 -2.37 -14.65 5.13
C SER A 125 -2.56 -16.03 4.51
N TYR A 126 -1.48 -16.76 4.24
CA TYR A 126 -1.54 -18.08 3.61
C TYR A 126 -2.13 -19.17 4.53
N ILE A 127 -2.20 -18.93 5.84
CA ILE A 127 -2.87 -19.83 6.81
C ILE A 127 -4.31 -19.37 7.03
N PHE A 128 -4.52 -18.05 7.14
CA PHE A 128 -5.84 -17.50 7.41
C PHE A 128 -6.81 -17.69 6.24
N LEU A 129 -6.34 -17.54 5.00
CA LEU A 129 -7.19 -17.64 3.81
C LEU A 129 -7.85 -19.04 3.67
N PRO A 130 -7.11 -20.18 3.72
CA PRO A 130 -7.73 -21.51 3.70
C PRO A 130 -8.70 -21.74 4.86
N LEU A 131 -8.41 -21.18 6.04
CA LEU A 131 -9.27 -21.32 7.21
C LEU A 131 -10.60 -20.58 7.02
N VAL A 132 -10.56 -19.37 6.45
CA VAL A 132 -11.77 -18.62 6.09
C VAL A 132 -12.55 -19.35 5.00
N LEU A 133 -11.90 -20.02 4.04
CA LEU A 133 -12.56 -20.73 2.93
C LEU A 133 -13.22 -22.06 3.36
N LEU A 134 -12.79 -22.65 4.47
CA LEU A 134 -13.20 -23.99 4.92
C LEU A 134 -14.72 -24.21 5.00
N PRO A 135 -15.55 -23.26 5.46
CA PRO A 135 -17.01 -23.40 5.42
C PRO A 135 -17.58 -23.64 4.02
N TRP A 136 -16.99 -23.03 2.98
CA TRP A 136 -17.40 -23.29 1.58
C TRP A 136 -17.05 -24.70 1.12
N ILE A 137 -15.87 -25.18 1.50
CA ILE A 137 -15.42 -26.54 1.15
C ILE A 137 -16.32 -27.58 1.82
N ILE A 138 -16.64 -27.40 3.10
CA ILE A 138 -17.56 -28.27 3.83
C ILE A 138 -18.96 -28.25 3.19
N GLY A 139 -19.50 -27.05 2.91
CA GLY A 139 -20.80 -26.91 2.27
C GLY A 139 -20.86 -27.60 0.91
N ALA A 140 -19.82 -27.43 0.09
CA ALA A 140 -19.71 -28.10 -1.21
C ALA A 140 -19.65 -29.63 -1.10
N ALA A 141 -18.91 -30.16 -0.12
CA ALA A 141 -18.84 -31.59 0.14
C ALA A 141 -20.19 -32.18 0.55
N ILE A 142 -20.94 -31.49 1.41
CA ILE A 142 -22.29 -31.90 1.83
C ILE A 142 -23.25 -31.93 0.65
N LEU A 143 -23.30 -30.85 -0.15
CA LEU A 143 -24.14 -30.77 -1.35
C LEU A 143 -23.79 -31.87 -2.36
N HIS A 144 -22.51 -32.17 -2.55
CA HIS A 144 -22.08 -33.24 -3.44
C HIS A 144 -22.44 -34.63 -2.89
N GLY A 145 -22.37 -34.84 -1.58
CA GLY A 145 -22.75 -36.12 -0.95
C GLY A 145 -24.25 -36.41 -1.05
N ILE A 146 -25.08 -35.40 -0.80
CA ILE A 146 -26.55 -35.53 -0.78
C ILE A 146 -27.14 -35.51 -2.18
N LYS A 147 -26.46 -34.86 -3.13
CA LYS A 147 -26.86 -34.71 -4.52
C LYS A 147 -28.28 -34.11 -4.72
N PRO A 148 -28.52 -32.85 -4.34
CA PRO A 148 -29.85 -32.22 -4.45
C PRO A 148 -30.14 -31.48 -5.79
N LEU A 149 -29.24 -31.53 -6.78
CA LEU A 149 -29.43 -30.80 -8.04
C LEU A 149 -30.31 -31.61 -8.99
N ASP A 150 -31.05 -30.93 -9.88
CA ASP A 150 -31.80 -31.55 -10.97
C ASP A 150 -31.00 -31.63 -12.29
N SER A 151 -31.65 -32.15 -13.34
CA SER A 151 -31.09 -32.25 -14.70
C SER A 151 -30.94 -30.92 -15.43
N GLY A 152 -31.25 -29.79 -14.78
CA GLY A 152 -31.03 -28.43 -15.22
C GLY A 152 -30.07 -27.64 -14.31
N CYS A 153 -29.31 -28.31 -13.43
CA CYS A 153 -28.46 -27.73 -12.39
C CYS A 153 -29.20 -26.86 -11.35
N ARG A 154 -30.51 -27.04 -11.16
CA ARG A 154 -31.30 -26.30 -10.18
C ARG A 154 -31.30 -27.02 -8.84
N MET A 155 -31.22 -26.24 -7.78
CA MET A 155 -31.34 -26.73 -6.41
C MET A 155 -32.70 -26.29 -5.90
N GLY A 156 -33.47 -27.23 -5.31
CA GLY A 156 -34.76 -26.88 -4.69
C GLY A 156 -34.62 -25.80 -3.62
N LEU A 157 -35.73 -25.16 -3.26
CA LEU A 157 -35.75 -24.06 -2.29
C LEU A 157 -35.11 -24.44 -0.93
N GLU A 158 -35.27 -25.69 -0.51
CA GLU A 158 -34.70 -26.24 0.73
C GLU A 158 -33.17 -26.10 0.81
N TRP A 159 -32.47 -26.17 -0.32
CA TRP A 159 -31.01 -26.06 -0.42
C TRP A 159 -30.56 -24.66 -0.86
N THR A 160 -31.39 -23.95 -1.62
CA THR A 160 -31.11 -22.57 -2.04
C THR A 160 -31.00 -21.63 -0.84
N PHE A 161 -31.87 -21.74 0.17
CA PHE A 161 -31.81 -20.88 1.36
C PHE A 161 -30.53 -21.08 2.22
N PRO A 162 -30.10 -22.31 2.56
CA PRO A 162 -28.81 -22.53 3.22
C PRO A 162 -27.61 -21.96 2.45
N VAL A 163 -27.56 -22.14 1.12
CA VAL A 163 -26.48 -21.59 0.28
C VAL A 163 -26.51 -20.07 0.28
N ALA A 164 -27.69 -19.46 0.16
CA ALA A 164 -27.88 -18.02 0.29
C ALA A 164 -27.46 -17.51 1.67
N GLY A 165 -27.75 -18.26 2.73
CA GLY A 165 -27.32 -17.98 4.10
C GLY A 165 -25.80 -17.95 4.22
N LEU A 166 -25.09 -18.90 3.59
CA LEU A 166 -23.63 -18.92 3.55
C LEU A 166 -23.06 -17.71 2.80
N HIS A 167 -23.62 -17.36 1.63
CA HIS A 167 -23.25 -16.13 0.92
C HIS A 167 -23.44 -14.88 1.79
N GLY A 168 -24.60 -14.75 2.44
CA GLY A 168 -24.93 -13.64 3.33
C GLY A 168 -23.99 -13.54 4.53
N LEU A 169 -23.60 -14.68 5.13
CA LEU A 169 -22.68 -14.71 6.27
C LEU A 169 -21.30 -14.12 5.92
N TYR A 170 -20.79 -14.37 4.71
CA TYR A 170 -19.52 -13.78 4.26
C TYR A 170 -19.62 -12.27 4.05
N VAL A 171 -20.74 -11.78 3.51
CA VAL A 171 -21.02 -10.34 3.39
C VAL A 171 -21.12 -9.70 4.78
N LEU A 172 -21.81 -10.34 5.72
CA LEU A 172 -21.92 -9.86 7.11
C LEU A 172 -20.57 -9.82 7.83
N ALA A 173 -19.72 -10.84 7.62
CA ALA A 173 -18.37 -10.85 8.16
C ALA A 173 -17.55 -9.65 7.64
N LEU A 174 -17.63 -9.35 6.33
CA LEU A 174 -16.98 -8.16 5.76
C LEU A 174 -17.51 -6.86 6.34
N ILE A 175 -18.82 -6.74 6.53
CA ILE A 175 -19.43 -5.57 7.19
C ILE A 175 -18.88 -5.41 8.60
N ALA A 176 -18.80 -6.49 9.38
CA ALA A 176 -18.29 -6.45 10.74
C ALA A 176 -16.83 -5.97 10.81
N PHE A 177 -15.94 -6.55 9.98
CA PHE A 177 -14.53 -6.13 9.92
C PHE A 177 -14.39 -4.69 9.41
N THR A 178 -15.10 -4.31 8.37
CA THR A 178 -15.01 -2.96 7.77
C THR A 178 -15.56 -1.90 8.73
N ARG A 179 -16.64 -2.20 9.46
CA ARG A 179 -17.20 -1.31 10.49
C ARG A 179 -16.23 -1.13 11.66
N ALA A 180 -15.53 -2.18 12.08
CA ALA A 180 -14.53 -2.09 13.14
C ALA A 180 -13.35 -1.15 12.78
N ILE A 181 -13.12 -0.92 11.49
CA ILE A 181 -12.04 -0.09 10.96
C ILE A 181 -12.52 1.36 10.67
N ARG A 182 -13.83 1.64 10.74
CA ARG A 182 -14.43 2.94 10.35
C ARG A 182 -13.90 4.16 11.10
N HIS A 183 -13.46 3.99 12.35
CA HIS A 183 -13.01 5.09 13.21
C HIS A 183 -11.59 5.57 12.92
N VAL A 184 -10.85 4.85 12.10
CA VAL A 184 -9.53 5.29 11.66
C VAL A 184 -9.78 6.26 10.51
N GLU A 185 -9.45 7.52 10.72
CA GLU A 185 -9.60 8.59 9.74
C GLU A 185 -8.61 8.33 8.58
N PHE A 186 -9.05 7.57 7.58
CA PHE A 186 -8.20 7.15 6.47
C PHE A 186 -8.01 8.30 5.49
N ARG A 187 -6.75 8.72 5.34
CA ARG A 187 -6.27 9.56 4.22
C ARG A 187 -6.18 8.79 2.88
N PHE A 188 -6.78 7.60 2.77
CA PHE A 188 -6.66 6.70 1.62
C PHE A 188 -8.02 6.14 1.18
N ASP A 189 -8.25 6.02 -0.13
CA ASP A 189 -9.52 5.56 -0.75
C ASP A 189 -9.89 4.09 -0.46
N GLU A 190 -9.01 3.33 0.20
CA GLU A 190 -9.19 1.88 0.44
C GLU A 190 -10.45 1.53 1.26
N LEU A 191 -10.78 2.29 2.31
CA LEU A 191 -11.98 2.02 3.12
C LEU A 191 -13.27 2.28 2.33
N ARG A 192 -13.29 3.36 1.54
CA ARG A 192 -14.41 3.70 0.66
C ARG A 192 -14.61 2.60 -0.38
N ASP A 193 -13.52 2.05 -0.87
CA ASP A 193 -13.54 0.97 -1.83
C ASP A 193 -14.00 -0.36 -1.21
N LEU A 194 -13.58 -0.70 0.02
CA LEU A 194 -14.13 -1.83 0.77
C LEU A 194 -15.66 -1.74 0.93
N TRP A 195 -16.18 -0.55 1.27
CA TRP A 195 -17.62 -0.33 1.35
C TRP A 195 -18.35 -0.48 -0.01
N LYS A 196 -17.75 -0.02 -1.12
CA LYS A 196 -18.29 -0.27 -2.46
C LYS A 196 -18.32 -1.77 -2.78
N GLY A 197 -17.27 -2.51 -2.42
CA GLY A 197 -17.20 -3.95 -2.59
C GLY A 197 -18.29 -4.68 -1.81
N ILE A 198 -18.51 -4.29 -0.56
CA ILE A 198 -19.62 -4.79 0.27
C ILE A 198 -20.96 -4.53 -0.41
N LEU A 199 -21.22 -3.29 -0.82
CA LEU A 199 -22.48 -2.91 -1.45
C LEU A 199 -22.76 -3.78 -2.69
N VAL A 200 -21.79 -3.91 -3.59
CA VAL A 200 -21.95 -4.69 -4.82
C VAL A 200 -22.08 -6.19 -4.52
N SER A 201 -21.35 -6.72 -3.55
CA SER A 201 -21.50 -8.13 -3.14
C SER A 201 -22.88 -8.41 -2.55
N ALA A 202 -23.41 -7.53 -1.71
CA ALA A 202 -24.73 -7.66 -1.13
C ALA A 202 -25.81 -7.62 -2.22
N THR A 203 -25.72 -6.66 -3.15
CA THR A 203 -26.62 -6.56 -4.30
C THR A 203 -26.53 -7.80 -5.20
N SER A 204 -25.33 -8.33 -5.45
CA SER A 204 -25.12 -9.53 -6.25
C SER A 204 -25.76 -10.77 -5.61
N VAL A 205 -25.66 -10.93 -4.29
CA VAL A 205 -26.29 -12.05 -3.57
C VAL A 205 -27.81 -11.94 -3.65
N VAL A 206 -28.39 -10.74 -3.47
CA VAL A 206 -29.83 -10.53 -3.61
C VAL A 206 -30.30 -10.88 -5.02
N ILE A 207 -29.61 -10.39 -6.06
CA ILE A 207 -29.92 -10.71 -7.46
C ILE A 207 -29.84 -12.22 -7.72
N TRP A 208 -28.81 -12.89 -7.18
CA TRP A 208 -28.65 -14.34 -7.32
C TRP A 208 -29.81 -15.11 -6.69
N VAL A 209 -30.19 -14.76 -5.44
CA VAL A 209 -31.33 -15.40 -4.76
C VAL A 209 -32.63 -15.17 -5.53
N THR A 210 -32.90 -13.93 -5.94
CA THR A 210 -34.10 -13.60 -6.71
C THR A 210 -34.15 -14.37 -8.03
N ALA A 211 -33.04 -14.45 -8.75
CA ALA A 211 -32.92 -15.19 -10.00
C ALA A 211 -33.20 -16.69 -9.81
N PHE A 212 -32.67 -17.31 -8.76
CA PHE A 212 -32.91 -18.72 -8.45
C PHE A 212 -34.37 -18.99 -8.03
N VAL A 213 -34.92 -18.19 -7.12
CA VAL A 213 -36.31 -18.36 -6.65
C VAL A 213 -37.32 -18.16 -7.80
N LEU A 214 -37.09 -17.16 -8.67
CA LEU A 214 -37.94 -16.93 -9.83
C LEU A 214 -37.86 -18.07 -10.85
N ASN A 215 -36.67 -18.61 -11.11
CA ASN A 215 -36.49 -19.74 -12.03
C ASN A 215 -37.07 -21.04 -11.49
N GLU A 216 -37.16 -21.20 -10.17
CA GLU A 216 -37.75 -22.37 -9.53
C GLU A 216 -39.28 -22.30 -9.55
N ASN A 217 -39.86 -21.14 -9.20
CA ASN A 217 -41.32 -21.00 -9.11
C ASN A 217 -42.02 -20.87 -10.47
N TYR A 218 -41.32 -20.38 -11.50
CA TYR A 218 -41.92 -20.05 -12.81
C TYR A 218 -41.20 -20.78 -13.95
N GLU A 219 -41.13 -22.11 -13.88
CA GLU A 219 -40.45 -22.94 -14.88
C GLU A 219 -41.03 -22.83 -16.30
N GLU A 220 -42.32 -22.50 -16.41
CA GLU A 220 -43.04 -22.44 -17.69
C GLU A 220 -42.72 -21.19 -18.50
N ILE A 221 -42.11 -20.18 -17.89
CA ILE A 221 -41.89 -18.87 -18.49
C ILE A 221 -40.49 -18.81 -19.13
N SER A 222 -40.43 -19.10 -20.44
CA SER A 222 -39.18 -19.20 -21.20
C SER A 222 -38.37 -17.89 -21.25
N TRP A 223 -39.01 -16.72 -21.33
CA TRP A 223 -38.32 -15.42 -21.35
C TRP A 223 -37.67 -15.07 -20.00
N LEU A 224 -38.30 -15.46 -18.89
CA LEU A 224 -37.81 -15.22 -17.55
C LEU A 224 -36.52 -16.00 -17.30
N GLN A 225 -36.47 -17.25 -17.76
CA GLN A 225 -35.27 -18.07 -17.69
C GLN A 225 -34.11 -17.37 -18.41
N VAL A 226 -34.31 -16.96 -19.67
CA VAL A 226 -33.29 -16.26 -20.49
C VAL A 226 -32.84 -14.94 -19.83
N ALA A 227 -33.78 -14.13 -19.34
CA ALA A 227 -33.48 -12.88 -18.65
C ALA A 227 -32.66 -13.11 -17.37
N SER A 228 -33.00 -14.14 -16.59
CA SER A 228 -32.31 -14.52 -15.37
C SER A 228 -30.84 -14.90 -15.65
N ARG A 229 -30.57 -15.73 -16.68
CA ARG A 229 -29.18 -16.08 -17.07
C ARG A 229 -28.36 -14.86 -17.47
N PHE A 230 -28.97 -13.98 -18.27
CA PHE A 230 -28.34 -12.74 -18.72
C PHE A 230 -27.95 -11.86 -17.52
N VAL A 231 -28.91 -11.62 -16.62
CA VAL A 231 -28.70 -10.77 -15.42
C VAL A 231 -27.63 -11.37 -14.50
N LEU A 232 -27.64 -12.68 -14.27
CA LEU A 232 -26.66 -13.36 -13.42
C LEU A 232 -25.22 -13.17 -13.94
N LEU A 233 -24.99 -13.39 -15.23
CA LEU A 233 -23.64 -13.28 -15.79
C LEU A 233 -23.16 -11.83 -15.87
N VAL A 234 -24.03 -10.88 -16.24
CA VAL A 234 -23.69 -9.46 -16.26
C VAL A 234 -23.38 -8.96 -14.84
N THR A 235 -24.18 -9.36 -13.85
CA THR A 235 -23.94 -9.01 -12.45
C THR A 235 -22.64 -9.62 -11.94
N GLY A 236 -22.34 -10.87 -12.30
CA GLY A 236 -21.04 -11.51 -12.02
C GLY A 236 -19.87 -10.74 -12.65
N GLY A 237 -20.01 -10.29 -13.90
CA GLY A 237 -19.01 -9.46 -14.59
C GLY A 237 -18.75 -8.14 -13.87
N VAL A 238 -19.81 -7.44 -13.48
CA VAL A 238 -19.74 -6.19 -12.70
C VAL A 238 -19.09 -6.43 -11.33
N LEU A 239 -19.50 -7.48 -10.62
CA LEU A 239 -18.92 -7.88 -9.34
C LEU A 239 -17.41 -8.06 -9.47
N VAL A 240 -16.96 -8.84 -10.46
CA VAL A 240 -15.54 -9.12 -10.72
C VAL A 240 -14.74 -7.85 -11.03
N VAL A 241 -15.25 -6.97 -11.91
CA VAL A 241 -14.54 -5.72 -12.26
C VAL A 241 -14.42 -4.80 -11.05
N ILE A 242 -15.48 -4.64 -10.26
CA ILE A 242 -15.47 -3.80 -9.06
C ILE A 242 -14.55 -4.41 -8.00
N PHE A 243 -14.65 -5.72 -7.76
CA PHE A 243 -13.76 -6.43 -6.84
C PHE A 243 -12.30 -6.36 -7.25
N PHE A 244 -11.96 -6.28 -8.54
CA PHE A 244 -10.57 -6.09 -8.91
C PHE A 244 -10.12 -4.61 -8.81
N SER A 245 -10.97 -3.68 -9.23
CA SER A 245 -10.67 -2.24 -9.19
C SER A 245 -10.40 -1.74 -7.78
N ILE A 246 -11.08 -2.32 -6.78
CA ILE A 246 -10.88 -2.04 -5.36
C ILE A 246 -9.60 -2.69 -4.80
N SER A 247 -9.11 -3.80 -5.38
CA SER A 247 -7.85 -4.44 -4.92
C SER A 247 -6.61 -3.90 -5.64
N SER A 248 -6.82 -3.26 -6.79
CA SER A 248 -5.80 -2.67 -7.66
C SER A 248 -5.57 -1.19 -7.40
N ASN A 249 -6.34 -0.55 -6.51
CA ASN A 249 -5.95 0.70 -5.89
C ASN A 249 -4.79 0.39 -4.93
N GLN A 250 -3.64 0.21 -5.58
CA GLN A 250 -2.27 0.12 -5.13
C GLN A 250 -2.08 -0.45 -3.72
N PRO A 251 -1.42 -1.62 -3.54
CA PRO A 251 -0.79 -1.86 -2.25
C PRO A 251 0.04 -0.62 -1.95
N LEU A 252 -0.16 -0.03 -0.77
CA LEU A 252 0.51 1.18 -0.27
C LEU A 252 2.01 1.28 -0.67
N LEU A 253 2.68 0.14 -0.84
CA LEU A 253 4.04 0.00 -1.36
C LEU A 253 4.27 0.50 -2.81
N SER A 254 3.31 0.36 -3.71
CA SER A 254 3.44 0.77 -5.11
C SER A 254 3.21 2.26 -5.32
N GLN A 255 2.37 2.93 -4.50
CA GLN A 255 2.43 4.39 -4.44
C GLN A 255 3.76 4.84 -3.84
N ILE A 256 4.26 4.16 -2.79
CA ILE A 256 5.61 4.44 -2.29
C ILE A 256 6.67 4.22 -3.39
N SER A 257 6.51 3.26 -4.32
CA SER A 257 7.48 2.98 -5.39
C SER A 257 7.32 3.79 -6.69
N LEU A 258 6.09 4.17 -7.06
CA LEU A 258 5.81 5.07 -8.19
C LEU A 258 6.20 6.48 -7.82
N LYS A 259 5.80 6.88 -6.60
CA LYS A 259 6.36 8.03 -5.93
C LYS A 259 7.87 7.79 -5.79
N LYS A 260 8.46 6.61 -5.48
CA LYS A 260 9.95 6.38 -5.53
C LYS A 260 10.62 6.71 -6.88
N ARG A 261 9.91 6.69 -8.03
CA ARG A 261 10.48 7.05 -9.35
C ARG A 261 10.36 8.54 -9.67
N GLU A 262 9.29 9.22 -9.22
CA GLU A 262 9.14 10.68 -9.31
C GLU A 262 9.81 11.41 -8.11
N GLN A 263 9.86 10.77 -6.94
CA GLN A 263 10.56 11.15 -5.69
C GLN A 263 12.03 10.83 -5.69
N HIS A 264 12.53 10.03 -6.64
CA HIS A 264 13.99 9.91 -6.80
C HIS A 264 14.61 11.27 -7.10
N TYR A 265 13.81 12.21 -7.62
CA TYR A 265 14.17 13.62 -7.75
C TYR A 265 13.54 14.53 -6.69
N GLU A 266 12.40 14.19 -6.07
CA GLU A 266 11.69 15.15 -5.17
C GLU A 266 11.44 14.75 -3.70
N PHE A 267 11.70 13.53 -3.21
CA PHE A 267 11.60 13.25 -1.76
C PHE A 267 12.73 12.33 -1.28
N GLN A 268 13.82 12.96 -0.87
CA GLN A 268 14.99 12.32 -0.26
C GLN A 268 14.70 11.65 1.11
N ARG A 269 13.54 11.87 1.76
CA ARG A 269 13.23 11.39 3.13
C ARG A 269 11.76 11.00 3.35
N MET A 270 11.49 9.84 3.96
CA MET A 270 10.12 9.37 4.24
C MET A 270 9.41 10.21 5.32
N GLY A 271 10.18 10.85 6.22
CA GLY A 271 9.64 11.79 7.21
C GLY A 271 8.90 12.98 6.58
N LEU A 272 9.43 13.51 5.48
CA LEU A 272 8.81 14.61 4.75
C LEU A 272 7.50 14.16 4.06
N ALA A 273 7.48 12.94 3.52
CA ALA A 273 6.28 12.36 2.89
C ALA A 273 5.15 12.08 3.90
N LEU A 274 5.50 11.80 5.16
CA LEU A 274 4.55 11.64 6.26
C LEU A 274 4.11 12.99 6.86
N GLY A 275 4.56 14.12 6.29
CA GLY A 275 4.27 15.46 6.82
C GLY A 275 4.78 15.64 8.24
N ILE A 276 5.91 14.99 8.57
CA ILE A 276 6.65 15.30 9.80
C ILE A 276 7.27 16.67 9.53
N PRO A 277 6.86 17.73 10.25
CA PRO A 277 7.45 19.04 10.06
C PRO A 277 8.96 18.91 10.28
N ASP A 278 9.71 19.52 9.38
CA ASP A 278 11.17 19.46 9.33
C ASP A 278 11.75 20.29 10.48
N SER A 279 11.39 19.98 11.73
CA SER A 279 11.56 20.89 12.87
C SER A 279 11.28 22.36 12.51
N GLY A 280 10.24 22.61 11.71
CA GLY A 280 9.73 23.93 11.42
C GLY A 280 8.86 24.42 12.57
N LEU A 281 9.45 24.50 13.76
CA LEU A 281 8.96 25.42 14.78
C LEU A 281 9.23 26.81 14.19
N LEU A 282 8.15 27.46 13.77
CA LEU A 282 8.07 28.90 13.54
C LEU A 282 9.03 29.62 14.50
N PHE A 283 10.04 30.31 13.94
CA PHE A 283 10.78 31.37 14.62
C PHE A 283 11.26 31.05 16.05
N ARG A 284 12.12 30.06 16.22
CA ARG A 284 13.10 30.11 17.32
C ARG A 284 14.48 29.94 16.74
N LYS A 285 15.07 31.08 16.35
CA LYS A 285 16.51 31.38 16.27
C LYS A 285 17.33 30.13 16.60
N GLU A 286 17.73 29.36 15.58
CA GLU A 286 18.85 28.41 15.74
C GLU A 286 19.99 29.27 16.27
N GLU A 287 20.27 29.13 17.57
CA GLU A 287 21.43 29.79 18.15
C GLU A 287 22.63 29.24 17.39
N PHE A 288 23.28 30.11 16.61
CA PHE A 288 24.63 29.88 16.11
C PHE A 288 25.49 29.49 17.31
N ARG A 289 25.70 28.19 17.48
CA ARG A 289 26.63 27.62 18.45
C ARG A 289 27.74 26.98 17.65
N LEU A 290 28.92 27.54 17.79
CA LEU A 290 30.15 27.00 17.22
C LEU A 290 30.24 25.52 17.60
N VAL A 291 30.38 24.65 16.62
CA VAL A 291 30.54 23.21 16.88
C VAL A 291 31.88 22.98 17.59
N ASP A 292 31.84 22.60 18.87
CA ASP A 292 33.02 22.17 19.62
C ASP A 292 33.27 20.67 19.39
N PRO A 293 34.39 20.27 18.75
CA PRO A 293 34.73 18.86 18.51
C PRO A 293 34.85 18.00 19.78
N ASN A 294 34.97 18.62 20.96
CA ASN A 294 35.02 17.93 22.25
C ASN A 294 33.63 17.59 22.80
N GLU A 295 32.55 18.06 22.17
CA GLU A 295 31.20 17.69 22.54
C GLU A 295 30.88 16.23 22.19
N PRO A 296 30.02 15.57 22.98
CA PRO A 296 29.65 14.20 22.71
C PRO A 296 28.85 14.12 21.39
N LEU A 297 29.15 13.10 20.57
CA LEU A 297 28.61 12.96 19.21
C LEU A 297 27.08 13.05 19.12
N ASP A 298 26.36 12.54 20.12
CA ASP A 298 24.90 12.62 20.21
C ASP A 298 24.40 14.06 20.23
N LYS A 299 25.14 14.99 20.83
CA LYS A 299 24.83 16.42 20.82
C LYS A 299 25.18 17.06 19.48
N LEU A 300 26.31 16.67 18.89
CA LEU A 300 26.76 17.17 17.59
C LEU A 300 25.81 16.79 16.45
N LEU A 301 25.28 15.56 16.46
CA LEU A 301 24.34 15.07 15.45
C LEU A 301 22.97 15.78 15.50
N LEU A 302 22.65 16.51 16.57
CA LEU A 302 21.46 17.36 16.61
C LEU A 302 21.59 18.58 15.69
N ASN A 303 22.82 19.08 15.48
CA ASN A 303 23.08 20.19 14.56
C ASN A 303 22.89 19.70 13.11
N LYS A 304 21.90 20.28 12.41
CA LYS A 304 21.53 19.89 11.04
C LYS A 304 22.68 20.04 10.05
N ARG A 305 23.49 21.10 10.17
CA ARG A 305 24.61 21.37 9.26
C ARG A 305 25.76 20.39 9.48
N PHE A 306 26.13 20.17 10.74
CA PHE A 306 27.14 19.17 11.09
C PHE A 306 26.74 17.77 10.61
N ARG A 307 25.49 17.37 10.87
CA ARG A 307 24.95 16.08 10.42
C ARG A 307 24.99 15.95 8.90
N HIS A 308 24.68 17.01 8.15
CA HIS A 308 24.72 17.00 6.69
C HIS A 308 26.15 16.83 6.16
N SER A 309 27.10 17.60 6.69
CA SER A 309 28.52 17.48 6.30
C SER A 309 29.09 16.08 6.62
N LEU A 310 28.76 15.54 7.80
CA LEU A 310 29.17 14.19 8.18
C LEU A 310 28.51 13.11 7.30
N MET A 311 27.26 13.32 6.87
CA MET A 311 26.56 12.43 5.94
C MET A 311 27.22 12.42 4.56
N GLU A 312 27.55 13.60 4.01
CA GLU A 312 28.26 13.70 2.72
C GLU A 312 29.62 12.99 2.77
N PHE A 313 30.36 13.15 3.87
CA PHE A 313 31.60 12.42 4.09
C PHE A 313 31.37 10.91 4.14
N ALA A 314 30.39 10.45 4.91
CA ALA A 314 30.10 9.02 5.05
C ALA A 314 29.64 8.39 3.72
N ASP A 315 28.82 9.10 2.93
CA ASP A 315 28.41 8.69 1.59
C ASP A 315 29.63 8.59 0.66
N SER A 316 30.58 9.52 0.75
CA SER A 316 31.84 9.47 -0.03
C SER A 316 32.72 8.26 0.32
N CYS A 317 32.59 7.77 1.56
CA CYS A 317 33.29 6.59 2.08
C CYS A 317 32.50 5.28 1.88
N TYR A 318 31.35 5.30 1.21
CA TYR A 318 30.43 4.16 1.08
C TYR A 318 30.00 3.56 2.43
N ALA A 319 29.89 4.39 3.46
CA ALA A 319 29.51 4.02 4.83
C ALA A 319 28.34 4.87 5.36
N GLY A 320 27.61 5.52 4.44
CA GLY A 320 26.50 6.43 4.73
C GLY A 320 25.28 5.76 5.35
N GLU A 321 25.11 4.45 5.20
CA GLU A 321 23.96 3.70 5.70
C GLU A 321 23.71 3.92 7.20
N THR A 322 24.78 4.09 7.98
CA THR A 322 24.73 4.33 9.42
C THR A 322 24.12 5.69 9.78
N LEU A 323 24.48 6.75 9.06
CA LEU A 323 23.93 8.09 9.29
C LEU A 323 22.52 8.25 8.70
N HIS A 324 22.25 7.66 7.54
CA HIS A 324 20.89 7.63 6.96
C HIS A 324 19.91 6.89 7.89
N PHE A 325 20.35 5.77 8.49
CA PHE A 325 19.58 5.07 9.50
C PHE A 325 19.34 5.93 10.75
N TYR A 326 20.38 6.60 11.27
CA TYR A 326 20.26 7.49 12.43
C TYR A 326 19.21 8.58 12.19
N GLU A 327 19.23 9.23 11.03
CA GLU A 327 18.29 10.32 10.72
C GLU A 327 16.84 9.84 10.61
N GLU A 328 16.58 8.70 9.97
CA GLU A 328 15.22 8.15 9.85
C GLU A 328 14.70 7.66 11.21
N VAL A 329 15.54 7.03 12.05
CA VAL A 329 15.17 6.64 13.43
C VAL A 329 14.90 7.86 14.30
N TYR A 330 15.70 8.92 14.15
CA TYR A 330 15.45 10.19 14.84
C TYR A 330 14.13 10.82 14.37
N GLY A 331 13.81 10.74 13.07
CA GLY A 331 12.52 11.13 12.51
C GLY A 331 11.35 10.32 13.09
N HIS A 332 11.51 9.00 13.24
CA HIS A 332 10.52 8.14 13.91
C HIS A 332 10.26 8.58 15.35
N GLY A 333 11.31 8.95 16.10
CA GLY A 333 11.19 9.45 17.47
C GLY A 333 10.41 10.76 17.61
N LYS A 334 10.36 11.59 16.57
CA LYS A 334 9.59 12.85 16.57
C LYS A 334 8.08 12.66 16.37
N ILE A 335 7.63 11.47 15.96
CA ILE A 335 6.22 11.21 15.72
C ILE A 335 5.51 11.05 17.08
N PRO A 336 4.45 11.83 17.38
CA PRO A 336 3.72 11.73 18.63
C PRO A 336 3.22 10.31 18.91
N GLU A 337 3.22 9.88 20.17
CA GLU A 337 2.75 8.53 20.55
C GLU A 337 1.29 8.25 20.16
N GLY A 338 0.48 9.31 20.06
CA GLY A 338 -0.90 9.23 19.57
C GLY A 338 -1.02 8.90 18.08
N ASP A 339 -0.02 9.23 17.24
CA ASP A 339 -0.02 8.97 15.80
C ASP A 339 0.67 7.64 15.47
N SER A 340 0.05 6.56 15.93
CA SER A 340 0.52 5.19 15.70
C SER A 340 0.66 4.82 14.23
N THR A 341 -0.16 5.41 13.36
CA THR A 341 -0.18 5.07 11.94
C THR A 341 1.13 5.52 11.28
N ARG A 342 1.53 6.78 11.48
CA ARG A 342 2.82 7.27 10.95
C ARG A 342 4.00 6.52 11.56
N ARG A 343 3.93 6.16 12.85
CA ARG A 343 4.98 5.34 13.51
C ARG A 343 5.14 3.98 12.85
N ILE A 344 4.05 3.24 12.63
CA ILE A 344 4.10 1.91 11.97
C ILE A 344 4.67 2.02 10.56
N TYR A 345 4.24 3.01 9.77
CA TYR A 345 4.76 3.20 8.42
C TYR A 345 6.25 3.53 8.41
N MET A 346 6.67 4.45 9.29
CA MET A 346 8.07 4.81 9.42
C MET A 346 8.91 3.62 9.91
N ALA A 347 8.42 2.87 10.91
CA ALA A 347 9.10 1.68 11.42
C ALA A 347 9.26 0.62 10.33
N ARG A 348 8.23 0.34 9.53
CA ARG A 348 8.34 -0.58 8.38
C ARG A 348 9.33 -0.09 7.35
N HIS A 349 9.31 1.19 7.01
CA HIS A 349 10.26 1.77 6.08
C HIS A 349 11.70 1.57 6.55
N ILE A 350 11.97 1.88 7.83
CA ILE A 350 13.29 1.70 8.44
C ILE A 350 13.68 0.22 8.40
N MET A 351 12.77 -0.69 8.74
CA MET A 351 13.04 -2.13 8.72
C MET A 351 13.38 -2.64 7.32
N GLU A 352 12.58 -2.28 6.31
CA GLU A 352 12.77 -2.73 4.93
C GLU A 352 14.02 -2.13 4.28
N LYS A 353 14.37 -0.88 4.61
CA LYS A 353 15.49 -0.15 3.99
C LYS A 353 16.84 -0.45 4.65
N PHE A 354 16.85 -0.70 5.96
CA PHE A 354 18.09 -0.80 6.74
C PHE A 354 18.27 -2.11 7.53
N ILE A 355 17.21 -2.84 7.90
CA ILE A 355 17.32 -3.97 8.86
C ILE A 355 17.26 -5.35 8.17
N VAL A 356 16.44 -5.50 7.14
CA VAL A 356 16.27 -6.78 6.41
C VAL A 356 17.56 -7.15 5.70
N ALA A 357 17.95 -8.42 5.75
CA ALA A 357 19.14 -8.92 5.04
C ALA A 357 18.98 -8.74 3.52
N GLY A 358 19.98 -8.14 2.86
CA GLY A 358 19.97 -7.79 1.45
C GLY A 358 19.21 -6.50 1.13
N ALA A 359 18.95 -5.65 2.13
CA ALA A 359 18.35 -4.33 1.92
C ALA A 359 19.33 -3.35 1.23
N GLU A 360 18.77 -2.34 0.56
CA GLU A 360 19.52 -1.33 -0.23
C GLU A 360 20.57 -0.58 0.60
N MET A 361 20.28 -0.30 1.87
CA MET A 361 21.20 0.31 2.82
C MET A 361 21.25 -0.51 4.13
N GLU A 362 21.49 -1.81 4.02
CA GLU A 362 21.58 -2.70 5.18
C GLU A 362 22.65 -2.21 6.17
N VAL A 363 22.25 -1.93 7.41
CA VAL A 363 23.18 -1.56 8.48
C VAL A 363 23.77 -2.79 9.16
N ASN A 364 25.05 -2.69 9.52
CA ASN A 364 25.78 -3.77 10.20
C ASN A 364 25.39 -3.87 11.69
N LEU A 365 24.24 -4.49 11.96
CA LEU A 365 23.74 -4.73 13.31
C LEU A 365 24.01 -6.17 13.78
N SER A 366 24.09 -6.34 15.10
CA SER A 366 24.16 -7.65 15.73
C SER A 366 22.93 -8.49 15.38
N HIS A 367 23.14 -9.81 15.24
CA HIS A 367 22.05 -10.74 14.95
C HIS A 367 20.94 -10.68 16.01
N LYS A 368 21.31 -10.49 17.29
CA LYS A 368 20.38 -10.37 18.41
C LYS A 368 19.44 -9.18 18.21
N THR A 369 19.99 -7.98 17.98
CA THR A 369 19.19 -6.75 17.80
C THR A 369 18.35 -6.80 16.54
N ARG A 370 18.89 -7.33 15.44
CA ARG A 370 18.12 -7.57 14.21
C ARG A 370 16.91 -8.46 14.47
N GLN A 371 17.10 -9.57 15.18
CA GLN A 371 16.01 -10.51 15.48
C GLN A 371 14.97 -9.91 16.43
N GLU A 372 15.38 -9.16 17.45
CA GLU A 372 14.49 -8.45 18.37
C GLU A 372 13.54 -7.50 17.61
N ILE A 373 14.08 -6.73 16.66
CA ILE A 373 13.29 -5.81 15.83
C ILE A 373 12.34 -6.58 14.90
N LEU A 374 12.82 -7.61 14.22
CA LEU A 374 12.03 -8.38 13.24
C LEU A 374 10.94 -9.26 13.87
N THR A 375 11.11 -9.67 15.13
CA THR A 375 10.13 -10.51 15.85
C THR A 375 9.15 -9.72 16.70
N THR A 376 9.37 -8.41 16.87
CA THR A 376 8.50 -7.54 17.64
C THR A 376 7.11 -7.42 17.00
N GLN A 377 6.07 -7.62 17.83
CA GLN A 377 4.67 -7.48 17.40
C GLN A 377 4.16 -6.04 17.47
N ASP A 378 4.79 -5.20 18.29
CA ASP A 378 4.42 -3.81 18.52
C ASP A 378 5.40 -2.85 17.82
N LEU A 379 5.04 -2.46 16.60
CA LEU A 379 5.81 -1.50 15.80
C LEU A 379 5.59 -0.04 16.25
N THR A 380 4.72 0.20 17.23
CA THR A 380 4.45 1.56 17.75
C THR A 380 5.29 1.90 18.97
N HIS A 381 6.08 0.95 19.47
CA HIS A 381 6.88 1.15 20.66
C HIS A 381 7.94 2.24 20.45
N HIS A 382 8.07 3.15 21.42
CA HIS A 382 9.01 4.27 21.33
C HIS A 382 10.47 3.79 21.22
N ASP A 383 10.81 2.78 22.00
CA ASP A 383 12.17 2.25 22.07
C ASP A 383 12.44 1.13 21.04
N LEU A 384 11.59 0.96 20.02
CA LEU A 384 11.70 -0.12 19.01
C LEU A 384 13.12 -0.22 18.41
N PHE A 385 13.73 0.92 18.08
CA PHE A 385 15.05 0.99 17.46
C PHE A 385 16.17 1.34 18.43
N LYS A 386 15.92 1.42 19.74
CA LYS A 386 16.89 1.94 20.72
C LYS A 386 18.19 1.13 20.76
N ASN A 387 18.10 -0.19 20.77
CA ASN A 387 19.27 -1.07 20.77
C ASN A 387 20.07 -0.92 19.47
N ALA A 388 19.38 -0.88 18.32
CA ALA A 388 20.03 -0.68 17.02
C ALA A 388 20.68 0.70 16.91
N LEU A 389 20.03 1.75 17.43
CA LEU A 389 20.57 3.10 17.45
C LEU A 389 21.85 3.17 18.28
N ASN A 390 21.89 2.47 19.42
CA ASN A 390 23.09 2.39 20.26
C ASN A 390 24.25 1.70 19.54
N GLU A 391 24.00 0.58 18.85
CA GLU A 391 25.02 -0.11 18.05
C GLU A 391 25.53 0.78 16.90
N VAL A 392 24.62 1.40 16.15
CA VAL A 392 24.98 2.31 15.05
C VAL A 392 25.77 3.52 15.56
N MET A 393 25.40 4.07 16.72
CA MET A 393 26.15 5.16 17.33
C MET A 393 27.60 4.77 17.63
N GLN A 394 27.83 3.53 18.08
CA GLN A 394 29.20 3.03 18.27
C GLN A 394 29.94 2.87 16.95
N LEU A 395 29.27 2.37 15.90
CA LEU A 395 29.87 2.26 14.57
C LEU A 395 30.29 3.63 14.01
N ILE A 396 29.44 4.65 14.13
CA ILE A 396 29.77 6.01 13.68
C ILE A 396 31.00 6.53 14.45
N LYS A 397 31.02 6.37 15.78
CA LYS A 397 32.15 6.80 16.63
C LYS A 397 33.46 6.11 16.25
N MET A 398 33.43 4.80 16.04
CA MET A 398 34.63 4.00 15.76
C MET A 398 35.15 4.18 14.33
N ASN A 399 34.25 4.25 13.35
CA ASN A 399 34.61 4.11 11.94
C ASN A 399 34.60 5.43 11.16
N LEU A 400 33.83 6.43 11.58
CA LEU A 400 33.62 7.66 10.79
C LEU A 400 34.16 8.91 11.46
N VAL A 401 33.90 9.09 12.76
CA VAL A 401 34.17 10.35 13.45
C VAL A 401 35.64 10.76 13.40
N ARG A 402 36.55 9.82 13.68
CA ARG A 402 37.99 10.11 13.68
C ARG A 402 38.45 10.63 12.32
N ASP A 403 38.02 9.97 11.26
CA ASP A 403 38.49 10.25 9.91
C ASP A 403 37.81 11.53 9.37
N TYR A 404 36.57 11.78 9.77
CA TYR A 404 35.84 13.02 9.46
C TYR A 404 36.57 14.27 9.95
N TRP A 405 37.11 14.29 11.17
CA TRP A 405 37.81 15.46 11.71
C TRP A 405 39.02 15.90 10.90
N SER A 406 39.63 14.98 10.15
CA SER A 406 40.75 15.24 9.26
C SER A 406 40.36 15.40 7.79
N SER A 407 39.06 15.29 7.48
CA SER A 407 38.55 15.30 6.12
C SER A 407 38.39 16.72 5.55
N ILE A 408 38.42 16.81 4.22
CA ILE A 408 38.13 18.06 3.49
C ILE A 408 36.70 18.54 3.78
N PHE A 409 35.76 17.62 4.06
CA PHE A 409 34.39 17.95 4.40
C PHE A 409 34.29 18.74 5.71
N PHE A 410 35.06 18.33 6.74
CA PHE A 410 35.09 19.07 8.00
C PHE A 410 35.76 20.45 7.86
N ILE A 411 36.84 20.54 7.07
CA ILE A 411 37.50 21.82 6.78
C ILE A 411 36.52 22.77 6.10
N LYS A 412 35.84 22.28 5.05
CA LYS A 412 34.82 23.04 4.32
C LYS A 412 33.67 23.48 5.23
N PHE A 413 33.16 22.58 6.07
CA PHE A 413 32.13 22.88 7.05
C PHE A 413 32.55 24.02 8.00
N LYS A 414 33.78 23.98 8.50
CA LYS A 414 34.33 25.00 9.40
C LYS A 414 34.53 26.35 8.70
N GLU A 415 34.98 26.32 7.44
CA GLU A 415 35.12 27.54 6.61
C GLU A 415 33.75 28.19 6.38
N GLU A 416 32.73 27.41 6.01
CA GLU A 416 31.35 27.88 5.85
C GLU A 416 30.77 28.44 7.15
N GLU A 417 31.02 27.78 8.29
CA GLU A 417 30.59 28.26 9.61
C GLU A 417 31.23 29.61 9.97
N SER A 418 32.53 29.79 9.65
CA SER A 418 33.25 31.05 9.89
C SER A 418 32.81 32.20 8.98
N CYS A 419 32.46 31.91 7.72
CA CYS A 419 31.95 32.91 6.78
C CYS A 419 30.55 33.39 7.17
N ASP A 420 29.68 32.46 7.58
CA ASP A 420 28.34 32.78 8.06
C ASP A 420 28.38 33.60 9.36
N GLU A 421 29.31 33.29 10.28
CA GLU A 421 29.51 34.08 11.50
C GLU A 421 29.98 35.52 11.18
N ALA A 422 30.87 35.67 10.19
CA ALA A 422 31.31 36.97 9.71
C ALA A 422 30.16 37.79 9.09
N MET A 423 29.35 37.18 8.21
CA MET A 423 28.15 37.82 7.64
C MET A 423 27.12 38.18 8.72
N HIS A 424 26.91 37.33 9.73
CA HIS A 424 25.98 37.60 10.81
C HIS A 424 26.42 38.76 11.71
N LYS A 425 27.74 38.91 11.94
CA LYS A 425 28.34 40.04 12.67
C LYS A 425 28.29 41.35 11.87
N GLU A 426 28.50 41.29 10.56
CA GLU A 426 28.35 42.47 9.68
C GLU A 426 26.89 42.94 9.54
N GLY A 427 25.93 42.01 9.53
CA GLY A 427 24.50 42.32 9.47
C GLY A 427 23.94 43.09 10.68
N TRP A 428 24.66 43.12 11.81
CA TRP A 428 24.31 43.91 13.00
C TRP A 428 24.96 45.31 13.01
N SER A 429 25.82 45.60 12.04
CA SER A 429 26.54 46.88 11.94
C SER A 429 25.81 47.94 11.11
N PHE A 430 24.67 47.61 10.50
CA PHE A 430 23.80 48.57 9.81
C PHE A 430 22.64 49.02 10.70
N SER A 431 22.96 49.82 11.71
CA SER A 431 21.99 50.76 12.29
C SER A 431 21.60 51.78 11.20
N SER A 432 20.38 51.65 10.68
CA SER A 432 19.73 52.61 9.79
C SER A 432 19.86 54.05 10.34
N PRO A 433 20.47 55.00 9.60
CA PRO A 433 20.19 56.40 9.83
C PRO A 433 18.87 56.71 9.11
N ARG A 434 17.84 57.04 9.89
CA ARG A 434 16.69 57.79 9.38
C ARG A 434 17.19 59.05 8.71
N LEU A 435 16.87 59.25 7.44
CA LEU A 435 16.78 60.58 6.83
C LEU A 435 15.74 60.57 5.70
N SER A 436 14.63 61.21 6.00
CA SER A 436 13.68 61.77 5.06
C SER A 436 14.35 62.87 4.22
N SER A 437 14.22 62.83 2.90
CA SER A 437 13.78 63.98 2.09
C SER A 437 13.72 63.59 0.61
N VAL A 438 12.70 64.13 -0.04
CA VAL A 438 12.36 64.02 -1.46
C VAL A 438 13.28 64.92 -2.27
N GLN A 439 13.84 64.43 -3.38
CA GLN A 439 13.88 65.18 -4.64
C GLN A 439 14.24 64.27 -5.82
N GLY A 440 13.39 64.27 -6.85
CA GLY A 440 13.65 63.61 -8.12
C GLY A 440 14.32 64.54 -9.14
N SER A 441 14.95 63.95 -10.15
CA SER A 441 14.86 64.28 -11.59
C SER A 441 15.98 63.60 -12.35
N ASP A 442 15.62 63.12 -13.53
CA ASP A 442 16.49 62.53 -14.55
C ASP A 442 17.61 63.49 -15.00
N ASP A 443 18.82 62.97 -15.21
CA ASP A 443 19.64 63.35 -16.39
C ASP A 443 20.68 62.26 -16.69
N PRO A 444 20.65 61.63 -17.89
CA PRO A 444 21.65 60.69 -18.36
C PRO A 444 22.74 61.45 -19.14
N PHE A 445 24.01 61.42 -18.71
CA PHE A 445 25.25 61.57 -19.51
C PHE A 445 26.39 62.00 -18.58
N TYR A 446 27.29 61.08 -18.20
CA TYR A 446 28.72 61.14 -18.54
C TYR A 446 29.47 59.95 -17.94
N GLN A 447 30.56 59.63 -18.63
CA GLN A 447 31.20 58.33 -18.77
C GLN A 447 32.57 58.32 -18.08
N GLU A 448 32.94 57.16 -17.55
CA GLU A 448 34.25 56.60 -17.14
C GLU A 448 35.48 57.50 -16.96
N HIS A 449 36.17 57.34 -15.82
CA HIS A 449 37.56 56.81 -15.80
C HIS A 449 38.04 56.36 -14.40
N MET A 450 38.35 55.06 -14.30
CA MET A 450 39.50 54.42 -13.63
C MET A 450 39.99 54.90 -12.24
N SER A 451 39.88 54.04 -11.22
CA SER A 451 41.05 53.30 -10.71
C SER A 451 40.75 52.30 -9.57
N LYS A 452 41.36 51.11 -9.73
CA LYS A 452 41.82 50.13 -8.74
C LYS A 452 40.82 49.22 -8.00
N SER A 453 40.83 47.98 -8.52
CA SER A 453 40.78 46.70 -7.81
C SER A 453 40.99 46.71 -6.28
N SER A 454 40.16 45.92 -5.61
CA SER A 454 40.62 45.02 -4.56
C SER A 454 39.79 43.74 -4.55
N THR A 455 40.31 42.73 -5.25
CA THR A 455 40.14 41.31 -4.90
C THR A 455 40.45 41.09 -3.42
N SER A 456 39.52 40.60 -2.62
CA SER A 456 39.83 39.97 -1.33
C SER A 456 39.57 38.46 -1.44
N ARG A 457 40.65 37.76 -1.77
CA ARG A 457 40.84 36.32 -1.53
C ARG A 457 40.93 36.12 0.00
N CYS A 458 40.13 35.22 0.57
CA CYS A 458 40.34 34.76 1.94
C CYS A 458 41.58 33.85 1.97
N THR A 459 42.58 34.22 2.77
CA THR A 459 43.75 33.42 3.11
C THR A 459 43.58 32.78 4.48
N SER A 460 43.85 31.47 4.59
CA SER A 460 43.95 30.69 5.83
C SER A 460 45.09 31.20 6.73
N PRO A 461 45.00 31.10 8.07
CA PRO A 461 46.15 31.26 8.95
C PRO A 461 46.90 29.93 9.13
N GLY A 462 48.24 30.04 9.16
CA GLY A 462 49.16 28.95 9.54
C GLY A 462 49.35 28.81 11.04
#